data_AF-A0A7J8L7X6-F1
#
_entry.id   AF-A0A7J8L7X6-F1
#
_cell.length_a   1.000
_cell.length_b   1.000
_cell.length_c   1.000
_cell.angle_alpha   90.00
_cell.angle_beta   90.00
_cell.angle_gamma   90.00
#
_symmetry.space_group_name_H-M   'P 1'
#
loop_
_entity.id
_entity.type
_entity.pdbx_description
1 polymer ?
#
loop_
_entity_poly.entity_id
_entity_poly.type
_entity_poly.pdbx_seq_one_letter_code
_entity_poly.pdbx_strand_id
1 'polypeptide(L)'
;MTPVGILGILFLLLALYCGTDPFKHSAISEFPDFEAYKVDMPPWEMVPMVRDKDNLLQKSEIKFLNQVQGPESMAFDPLGRGPYTGVADGRIVFWDGEKWNDFAHTSSNRSELCNPKPSPLSYLPNEHICGRPLGLRFDKKTGDLYIADAYLGLLKVGPEGGLATSLVTGANGVPLRFTNDLDIDDEGIVYFTDSSSKYQRRNFKQLIFSSENGGRLIKYNPHTKETTILMTNLQFPNGVSLSKDGTFLVCCEGCPGRLLRYWLKGEKAGTWEVFAILPGFPDNIRTNKDGEFWVAINSRRSMYAHILGLHPKVRKFILKLPISTKVQVLLHVGGKLHAQVVKYSPEGKLLRILEDSEGKVVKAVSEVDERDGKLWLGSVLMPFIAVYDLN
;
A
#
# COMPACT_ATOMS: atom_id res chain seq x y z
N MET A 1 -28.62 -21.57 -40.41
CA MET A 1 -28.27 -21.88 -39.00
C MET A 1 -29.31 -21.24 -38.09
N THR A 2 -29.78 -21.94 -37.05
CA THR A 2 -30.69 -21.35 -36.06
C THR A 2 -29.95 -20.31 -35.20
N PRO A 3 -30.64 -19.33 -34.61
CA PRO A 3 -30.03 -18.36 -33.68
C PRO A 3 -29.24 -19.03 -32.54
N VAL A 4 -29.72 -20.19 -32.06
CA VAL A 4 -29.04 -21.02 -31.05
C VAL A 4 -27.72 -21.59 -31.57
N GLY A 5 -27.67 -22.02 -32.83
CA GLY A 5 -26.43 -22.51 -33.46
C GLY A 5 -25.38 -21.42 -33.65
N ILE A 6 -25.80 -20.19 -33.98
CA ILE A 6 -24.90 -19.03 -34.07
C ILE A 6 -24.30 -18.71 -32.71
N LEU A 7 -25.12 -18.68 -31.66
CA LEU A 7 -24.67 -18.40 -30.29
C LEU A 7 -23.69 -19.46 -29.78
N GLY A 8 -23.93 -20.73 -30.09
CA GLY A 8 -23.03 -21.84 -29.75
C GLY A 8 -21.65 -21.70 -30.40
N ILE A 9 -21.59 -21.33 -31.69
CA ILE A 9 -20.32 -21.09 -32.39
C ILE A 9 -19.58 -19.89 -31.79
N LEU A 10 -20.28 -18.79 -31.52
CA LEU A 10 -19.66 -17.61 -30.88
C LEU A 10 -19.07 -17.95 -29.51
N PHE A 11 -19.77 -18.75 -28.72
CA PHE A 11 -19.28 -19.20 -27.42
C PHE A 11 -18.04 -20.09 -27.55
N LEU A 12 -18.02 -21.02 -28.51
CA LEU A 12 -16.86 -21.86 -28.77
C LEU A 12 -15.65 -21.04 -29.26
N LEU A 13 -15.87 -20.07 -30.14
CA LEU A 13 -14.81 -19.16 -30.61
C LEU A 13 -14.26 -18.31 -29.46
N LEU A 14 -15.11 -17.79 -28.58
CA LEU A 14 -14.68 -17.05 -27.40
C LEU A 14 -13.91 -17.95 -26.42
N ALA A 15 -14.37 -19.18 -26.19
CA ALA A 15 -13.68 -20.13 -25.34
C ALA A 15 -12.30 -20.50 -25.90
N LEU A 16 -12.20 -20.74 -27.22
CA LEU A 16 -10.93 -20.99 -27.91
C LEU A 16 -10.00 -19.77 -27.83
N TYR A 17 -10.55 -18.57 -28.01
CA TYR A 17 -9.82 -17.32 -27.86
C TYR A 17 -9.29 -17.16 -26.43
N CYS A 18 -10.11 -17.35 -25.40
CA CYS A 18 -9.68 -17.21 -24.00
C CYS A 18 -8.71 -18.33 -23.57
N GLY A 19 -8.78 -19.49 -24.23
CA GLY A 19 -7.88 -20.61 -23.99
C GLY A 19 -6.50 -20.42 -24.62
N THR A 20 -6.45 -19.87 -25.84
CA THR A 20 -5.20 -19.69 -26.59
C THR A 20 -4.58 -18.31 -26.43
N ASP A 21 -5.39 -17.30 -26.09
CA ASP A 21 -5.06 -15.87 -25.97
C ASP A 21 -4.02 -15.39 -27.01
N PRO A 22 -4.32 -15.52 -28.32
CA PRO A 22 -3.33 -15.38 -29.37
C PRO A 22 -2.71 -13.98 -29.45
N PHE A 23 -3.39 -12.97 -28.90
CA PHE A 23 -2.95 -11.58 -28.85
C PHE A 23 -2.54 -11.11 -27.44
N LYS A 24 -2.45 -12.02 -26.46
CA LYS A 24 -2.05 -11.72 -25.07
C LYS A 24 -2.93 -10.66 -24.39
N HIS A 25 -4.23 -10.64 -24.70
CA HIS A 25 -5.18 -9.66 -24.15
C HIS A 25 -5.62 -9.97 -22.71
N SER A 26 -5.42 -11.21 -22.25
CA SER A 26 -5.68 -11.59 -20.86
C SER A 26 -4.84 -10.76 -19.88
N ALA A 27 -5.42 -10.42 -18.73
CA ALA A 27 -4.71 -9.68 -17.67
C ALA A 27 -3.55 -10.48 -17.03
N ILE A 28 -3.50 -11.78 -17.32
CA ILE A 28 -2.51 -12.74 -16.81
C ILE A 28 -1.70 -13.41 -17.92
N SER A 29 -1.74 -12.90 -19.16
CA SER A 29 -1.05 -13.49 -20.32
C SER A 29 0.47 -13.59 -20.16
N GLU A 30 1.09 -12.64 -19.47
CA GLU A 30 2.53 -12.62 -19.17
C GLU A 30 2.91 -13.43 -17.90
N PHE A 31 1.94 -14.12 -17.29
CA PHE A 31 2.10 -14.82 -16.01
C PHE A 31 1.61 -16.27 -16.14
N PRO A 32 2.39 -17.16 -16.79
CA PRO A 32 1.97 -18.55 -17.02
C PRO A 32 1.70 -19.33 -15.72
N ASP A 33 2.45 -19.02 -14.66
CA ASP A 33 2.30 -19.63 -13.32
C ASP A 33 1.35 -18.82 -12.41
N PHE A 34 0.40 -18.11 -13.01
CA PHE A 34 -0.59 -17.34 -12.26
C PHE A 34 -1.60 -18.29 -11.59
N GLU A 35 -1.70 -18.14 -10.27
CA GLU A 35 -2.72 -18.80 -9.45
C GLU A 35 -3.55 -17.78 -8.69
N ALA A 36 -4.84 -18.09 -8.55
CA ALA A 36 -5.78 -17.31 -7.78
C ALA A 36 -6.06 -18.04 -6.45
N TYR A 37 -5.83 -17.35 -5.34
CA TYR A 37 -6.00 -17.88 -4.00
C TYR A 37 -7.33 -17.42 -3.42
N LYS A 38 -7.97 -18.29 -2.63
CA LYS A 38 -9.18 -17.92 -1.90
C LYS A 38 -8.83 -16.81 -0.90
N VAL A 39 -9.68 -15.81 -0.80
CA VAL A 39 -9.56 -14.77 0.22
C VAL A 39 -10.50 -15.12 1.37
N ASP A 40 -10.00 -15.03 2.60
CA ASP A 40 -10.82 -15.13 3.81
C ASP A 40 -11.62 -13.83 4.00
N MET A 41 -12.62 -13.65 3.13
CA MET A 41 -13.45 -12.45 3.13
C MET A 41 -14.35 -12.44 4.37
N PRO A 42 -14.40 -11.34 5.13
CA PRO A 42 -15.40 -11.19 6.18
C PRO A 42 -16.81 -11.20 5.55
N PRO A 43 -17.83 -11.67 6.28
CA PRO A 43 -19.21 -11.58 5.83
C PRO A 43 -19.57 -10.15 5.40
N TRP A 44 -20.36 -10.01 4.33
CA TRP A 44 -20.63 -8.71 3.73
C TRP A 44 -21.33 -7.75 4.71
N GLU A 45 -22.19 -8.28 5.56
CA GLU A 45 -22.89 -7.58 6.63
C GLU A 45 -21.97 -6.95 7.68
N MET A 46 -20.72 -7.43 7.81
CA MET A 46 -19.72 -6.86 8.72
C MET A 46 -18.97 -5.68 8.10
N VAL A 47 -19.12 -5.43 6.80
CA VAL A 47 -18.43 -4.33 6.11
C VAL A 47 -19.08 -3.00 6.51
N PRO A 48 -18.32 -2.01 7.03
CA PRO A 48 -18.88 -0.73 7.41
C PRO A 48 -19.56 -0.01 6.23
N MET A 49 -20.84 0.31 6.40
CA MET A 49 -21.64 1.02 5.39
C MET A 49 -21.66 2.54 5.57
N VAL A 50 -21.17 3.04 6.71
CA VAL A 50 -21.08 4.48 7.03
C VAL A 50 -20.35 5.21 5.90
N ARG A 51 -20.83 6.38 5.51
CA ARG A 51 -20.33 7.22 4.41
C ARG A 51 -20.09 8.64 4.89
N ASP A 52 -19.15 9.32 4.26
CA ASP A 52 -18.99 10.77 4.42
C ASP A 52 -19.99 11.47 3.48
N LYS A 53 -21.07 12.00 4.05
CA LYS A 53 -22.13 12.66 3.29
C LYS A 53 -21.67 13.99 2.68
N ASP A 54 -20.66 14.61 3.28
CA ASP A 54 -20.21 15.95 2.92
C ASP A 54 -19.01 15.92 1.97
N ASN A 55 -18.50 14.72 1.63
CA ASN A 55 -17.30 14.52 0.81
C ASN A 55 -16.14 15.42 1.27
N LEU A 56 -15.82 15.39 2.56
CA LEU A 56 -14.93 16.33 3.20
C LEU A 56 -13.52 16.33 2.60
N LEU A 57 -13.04 15.21 2.03
CA LEU A 57 -11.73 15.21 1.35
C LEU A 57 -11.70 16.08 0.09
N GLN A 58 -12.85 16.44 -0.51
CA GLN A 58 -12.90 17.43 -1.59
C GLN A 58 -12.51 18.83 -1.12
N LYS A 59 -12.53 19.10 0.18
CA LYS A 59 -12.08 20.38 0.76
C LYS A 59 -10.56 20.44 0.97
N SER A 60 -9.83 19.38 0.61
CA SER A 60 -8.37 19.35 0.74
C SER A 60 -7.70 20.38 -0.18
N GLU A 61 -6.67 21.04 0.32
CA GLU A 61 -5.76 21.85 -0.47
C GLU A 61 -4.81 20.94 -1.25
N ILE A 62 -4.70 21.14 -2.56
CA ILE A 62 -3.65 20.50 -3.37
C ILE A 62 -2.37 21.31 -3.21
N LYS A 63 -1.34 20.71 -2.61
CA LYS A 63 -0.01 21.30 -2.47
C LYS A 63 1.00 20.62 -3.40
N PHE A 64 1.98 21.40 -3.85
CA PHE A 64 3.13 20.91 -4.62
C PHE A 64 2.79 20.20 -5.93
N LEU A 65 1.73 20.65 -6.60
CA LEU A 65 1.29 20.06 -7.87
C LEU A 65 2.40 20.05 -8.91
N ASN A 66 2.71 18.85 -9.43
CA ASN A 66 3.77 18.54 -10.37
C ASN A 66 5.20 18.79 -9.88
N GLN A 67 5.41 19.15 -8.60
CA GLN A 67 6.73 19.31 -8.01
C GLN A 67 7.27 17.99 -7.42
N VAL A 68 6.37 17.13 -6.95
CA VAL A 68 6.67 15.78 -6.46
C VAL A 68 5.88 14.75 -7.26
N GLN A 69 6.44 13.57 -7.47
CA GLN A 69 5.85 12.53 -8.30
C GLN A 69 5.57 11.28 -7.47
N GLY A 70 4.30 11.02 -7.19
CA GLY A 70 3.85 9.89 -6.39
C GLY A 70 4.41 9.91 -4.96
N PRO A 71 4.25 11.01 -4.19
CA PRO A 71 4.70 11.08 -2.80
C PRO A 71 3.90 10.07 -1.98
N GLU A 72 4.49 8.94 -1.64
CA GLU A 72 3.72 7.83 -1.06
C GLU A 72 3.60 7.96 0.45
N SER A 73 4.73 8.12 1.17
CA SER A 73 4.77 8.17 2.64
C SER A 73 5.21 9.56 3.08
N MET A 74 4.60 10.04 4.17
CA MET A 74 4.91 11.32 4.77
C MET A 74 5.67 11.10 6.07
N ALA A 75 6.81 11.79 6.21
CA ALA A 75 7.57 11.79 7.44
C ALA A 75 8.00 13.21 7.80
N PHE A 76 8.24 13.42 9.09
CA PHE A 76 8.73 14.68 9.64
C PHE A 76 9.85 14.35 10.61
N ASP A 77 10.96 15.08 10.52
CA ASP A 77 12.10 14.79 11.37
C ASP A 77 11.84 15.21 12.83
N PRO A 78 12.67 14.77 13.79
CA PRO A 78 12.51 15.14 15.20
C PRO A 78 12.63 16.64 15.48
N LEU A 79 13.21 17.43 14.57
CA LEU A 79 13.29 18.89 14.64
C LEU A 79 12.02 19.57 14.09
N GLY A 80 11.09 18.79 13.55
CA GLY A 80 9.85 19.24 12.95
C GLY A 80 9.99 19.78 11.53
N ARG A 81 11.13 19.57 10.87
CA ARG A 81 11.31 19.88 9.43
C ARG A 81 10.54 18.89 8.58
N GLY A 82 10.24 19.32 7.36
CA GLY A 82 9.56 18.54 6.35
C GLY A 82 8.36 19.28 5.75
N PRO A 83 7.48 18.55 5.07
CA PRO A 83 7.47 17.09 4.97
C PRO A 83 8.65 16.47 4.21
N TYR A 84 9.00 15.23 4.57
CA TYR A 84 9.83 14.30 3.81
C TYR A 84 8.94 13.30 3.09
N THR A 85 9.29 12.93 1.85
CA THR A 85 8.55 11.92 1.08
C THR A 85 9.44 11.17 0.09
N GLY A 86 9.15 9.90 -0.12
CA GLY A 86 9.68 9.11 -1.23
C GLY A 86 8.99 9.48 -2.53
N VAL A 87 9.74 9.60 -3.62
CA VAL A 87 9.19 9.91 -4.96
C VAL A 87 9.45 8.78 -5.96
N ALA A 88 8.72 8.78 -7.07
CA ALA A 88 8.68 7.68 -8.04
C ALA A 88 10.02 7.37 -8.72
N ASP A 89 10.97 8.30 -8.67
CA ASP A 89 12.32 8.10 -9.20
C ASP A 89 13.30 7.45 -8.20
N GLY A 90 12.85 7.09 -7.00
CA GLY A 90 13.64 6.43 -5.97
C GLY A 90 14.40 7.35 -5.02
N ARG A 91 14.25 8.69 -5.16
CA ARG A 91 14.73 9.65 -4.16
C ARG A 91 13.77 9.78 -3.00
N ILE A 92 14.31 10.30 -1.91
CA ILE A 92 13.59 10.90 -0.80
C ILE A 92 13.93 12.38 -0.84
N VAL A 93 12.90 13.21 -0.86
CA VAL A 93 13.00 14.67 -0.90
C VAL A 93 12.35 15.25 0.34
N PHE A 94 12.74 16.46 0.72
CA PHE A 94 12.11 17.19 1.81
C PHE A 94 11.84 18.64 1.46
N TRP A 95 10.77 19.19 2.03
CA TRP A 95 10.42 20.60 1.93
C TRP A 95 11.05 21.36 3.09
N ASP A 96 11.81 22.41 2.80
CA ASP A 96 12.48 23.25 3.81
C ASP A 96 11.65 24.48 4.23
N GLY A 97 10.49 24.70 3.62
CA GLY A 97 9.68 25.91 3.77
C GLY A 97 9.58 26.73 2.49
N GLU A 98 10.58 26.63 1.61
CA GLU A 98 10.72 27.42 0.38
C GLU A 98 10.83 26.57 -0.88
N LYS A 99 11.53 25.42 -0.81
CA LYS A 99 11.76 24.52 -1.95
C LYS A 99 11.90 23.06 -1.52
N TRP A 100 11.78 22.18 -2.51
CA TRP A 100 12.13 20.77 -2.37
C TRP A 100 13.64 20.59 -2.52
N ASN A 101 14.24 19.87 -1.57
CA ASN A 101 15.64 19.49 -1.61
C ASN A 101 15.77 17.96 -1.64
N ASP A 102 16.80 17.49 -2.32
CA ASP A 102 17.17 16.08 -2.29
C ASP A 102 17.75 15.75 -0.91
N PHE A 103 17.17 14.73 -0.26
CA PHE A 103 17.65 14.24 1.02
C PHE A 103 18.47 12.97 0.84
N ALA A 104 17.85 11.93 0.29
CA ALA A 104 18.47 10.62 0.18
C ALA A 104 18.03 9.88 -1.09
N HIS A 105 18.72 8.79 -1.40
CA HIS A 105 18.29 7.85 -2.43
C HIS A 105 18.63 6.41 -2.02
N THR A 106 17.81 5.45 -2.46
CA THR A 106 17.93 4.05 -2.01
C THR A 106 18.81 3.19 -2.89
N SER A 107 18.88 3.47 -4.19
CA SER A 107 19.71 2.71 -5.12
C SER A 107 21.10 3.31 -5.30
N SER A 108 22.15 2.49 -5.18
CA SER A 108 23.52 2.85 -5.56
C SER A 108 23.74 2.87 -7.07
N ASN A 109 22.84 2.24 -7.85
CA ASN A 109 22.99 2.02 -9.29
C ASN A 109 22.12 2.98 -10.12
N ARG A 110 21.91 4.20 -9.60
CA ARG A 110 21.12 5.22 -10.30
C ARG A 110 21.82 5.62 -11.59
N SER A 111 21.03 5.73 -12.65
CA SER A 111 21.46 6.13 -13.99
C SER A 111 20.44 7.08 -14.60
N GLU A 112 20.65 7.47 -15.86
CA GLU A 112 19.71 8.29 -16.63
C GLU A 112 18.29 7.69 -16.72
N LEU A 113 18.15 6.37 -16.50
CA LEU A 113 16.84 5.69 -16.42
C LEU A 113 15.95 6.21 -15.27
N CYS A 114 16.56 6.84 -14.27
CA CYS A 114 15.91 7.40 -13.08
C CYS A 114 15.64 8.91 -13.22
N ASN A 115 15.99 9.54 -14.35
CA ASN A 115 15.74 10.95 -14.59
C ASN A 115 14.23 11.28 -14.53
N PRO A 116 13.86 12.54 -14.29
CA PRO A 116 12.47 13.00 -14.26
C PRO A 116 11.63 12.50 -15.45
N LYS A 117 10.44 11.98 -15.18
CA LYS A 117 9.48 11.46 -16.17
C LYS A 117 8.13 12.19 -16.02
N PRO A 118 7.28 12.18 -17.08
CA PRO A 118 6.04 12.97 -17.08
C PRO A 118 4.95 12.48 -16.11
N SER A 119 5.06 11.25 -15.58
CA SER A 119 4.07 10.73 -14.62
C SER A 119 4.68 9.69 -13.67
N PRO A 120 4.09 9.46 -12.49
CA PRO A 120 4.58 8.46 -11.55
C PRO A 120 4.60 7.04 -12.16
N LEU A 121 3.61 6.70 -13.00
CA LEU A 121 3.51 5.38 -13.63
C LEU A 121 4.59 5.14 -14.69
N SER A 122 5.21 6.19 -15.24
CA SER A 122 6.29 6.06 -16.22
C SER A 122 7.59 5.49 -15.60
N TYR A 123 7.70 5.49 -14.27
CA TYR A 123 8.83 4.90 -13.56
C TYR A 123 8.72 3.40 -13.36
N LEU A 124 7.49 2.85 -13.32
CA LEU A 124 7.19 1.47 -12.94
C LEU A 124 8.10 0.40 -13.60
N PRO A 125 8.47 0.48 -14.90
CA PRO A 125 9.37 -0.50 -15.50
C PRO A 125 10.77 -0.54 -14.88
N ASN A 126 11.28 0.60 -14.39
CA ASN A 126 12.65 0.78 -13.93
C ASN A 126 12.77 1.04 -12.42
N GLU A 127 11.66 1.06 -11.67
CA GLU A 127 11.69 1.28 -10.21
C GLU A 127 12.62 0.26 -9.51
N HIS A 128 12.67 -0.98 -9.99
CA HIS A 128 13.58 -2.00 -9.45
C HIS A 128 15.09 -1.68 -9.58
N ILE A 129 15.45 -0.73 -10.46
CA ILE A 129 16.81 -0.22 -10.62
C ILE A 129 16.99 1.06 -9.80
N CYS A 130 16.00 1.95 -9.84
CA CYS A 130 16.10 3.28 -9.22
C CYS A 130 15.79 3.29 -7.72
N GLY A 131 15.09 2.28 -7.23
CA GLY A 131 14.42 2.25 -5.94
C GLY A 131 13.00 2.82 -6.01
N ARG A 132 12.18 2.47 -5.02
CA ARG A 132 10.88 3.09 -4.76
C ARG A 132 10.60 3.07 -3.25
N PRO A 133 11.00 4.13 -2.52
CA PRO A 133 10.68 4.28 -1.10
C PRO A 133 9.16 4.44 -0.89
N LEU A 134 8.57 3.55 -0.07
CA LEU A 134 7.13 3.50 0.25
C LEU A 134 6.83 3.55 1.76
N GLY A 135 7.85 3.64 2.61
CA GLY A 135 7.65 3.74 4.04
C GLY A 135 8.81 4.48 4.63
N LEU A 136 8.53 5.56 5.35
CA LEU A 136 9.54 6.46 5.90
C LEU A 136 9.29 6.68 7.39
N ARG A 137 10.28 6.37 8.22
CA ARG A 137 10.23 6.66 9.66
C ARG A 137 11.55 7.15 10.20
N PHE A 138 11.49 8.28 10.89
CA PHE A 138 12.62 8.73 11.69
C PHE A 138 12.65 7.98 13.01
N ASP A 139 13.82 7.46 13.35
CA ASP A 139 14.13 7.13 14.74
C ASP A 139 14.17 8.44 15.54
N LYS A 140 13.32 8.54 16.57
CA LYS A 140 13.16 9.78 17.34
C LYS A 140 14.39 10.13 18.18
N LYS A 141 15.23 9.14 18.50
CA LYS A 141 16.42 9.31 19.35
C LYS A 141 17.64 9.69 18.52
N THR A 142 17.86 9.02 17.39
CA THR A 142 19.05 9.22 16.57
C THR A 142 18.85 10.21 15.43
N GLY A 143 17.61 10.43 15.00
CA GLY A 143 17.29 11.20 13.79
C GLY A 143 17.60 10.46 12.49
N ASP A 144 17.94 9.17 12.56
CA ASP A 144 18.12 8.34 11.38
C ASP A 144 16.79 8.07 10.69
N LEU A 145 16.77 8.12 9.37
CA LEU A 145 15.59 7.76 8.57
C LEU A 145 15.68 6.29 8.13
N TYR A 146 14.76 5.48 8.61
CA TYR A 146 14.51 4.13 8.12
C TYR A 146 13.54 4.15 6.95
N ILE A 147 13.83 3.31 5.97
CA ILE A 147 13.20 3.33 4.66
C ILE A 147 12.77 1.91 4.27
N ALA A 148 11.48 1.71 4.02
CA ALA A 148 10.99 0.54 3.32
C ALA A 148 10.97 0.86 1.82
N ASP A 149 11.88 0.23 1.08
CA ASP A 149 11.91 0.31 -0.38
C ASP A 149 11.27 -0.93 -1.00
N ALA A 150 10.38 -0.70 -1.96
CA ALA A 150 9.59 -1.73 -2.62
C ALA A 150 10.42 -2.82 -3.30
N TYR A 151 11.69 -2.57 -3.60
CA TYR A 151 12.58 -3.50 -4.30
C TYR A 151 13.86 -3.78 -3.52
N LEU A 152 14.33 -2.83 -2.73
CA LEU A 152 15.64 -2.87 -2.08
C LEU A 152 15.59 -3.25 -0.59
N GLY A 153 14.41 -3.54 -0.05
CA GLY A 153 14.26 -4.06 1.31
C GLY A 153 14.13 -2.96 2.36
N LEU A 154 14.63 -3.23 3.56
CA LEU A 154 14.74 -2.25 4.63
C LEU A 154 16.11 -1.58 4.55
N LEU A 155 16.12 -0.25 4.49
CA LEU A 155 17.32 0.58 4.46
C LEU A 155 17.29 1.63 5.58
N LYS A 156 18.43 2.30 5.76
CA LYS A 156 18.62 3.40 6.70
C LYS A 156 19.55 4.45 6.14
N VAL A 157 19.28 5.72 6.41
CA VAL A 157 20.18 6.84 6.13
C VAL A 157 20.27 7.74 7.36
N GLY A 158 21.43 8.35 7.58
CA GLY A 158 21.64 9.28 8.69
C GLY A 158 20.91 10.62 8.50
N PRO A 159 20.94 11.51 9.52
CA PRO A 159 20.26 12.80 9.47
C PRO A 159 20.80 13.76 8.39
N GLU A 160 22.00 13.51 7.87
CA GLU A 160 22.62 14.26 6.78
C GLU A 160 22.17 13.80 5.38
N GLY A 161 21.38 12.72 5.29
CA GLY A 161 20.93 12.17 4.01
C GLY A 161 22.03 11.42 3.24
N GLY A 162 21.91 11.38 1.91
CA GLY A 162 22.83 10.68 1.01
C GLY A 162 22.34 9.29 0.57
N LEU A 163 23.29 8.40 0.25
CA LEU A 163 22.98 7.02 -0.15
C LEU A 163 22.55 6.21 1.08
N ALA A 164 21.35 5.63 1.02
CA ALA A 164 20.86 4.77 2.09
C ALA A 164 21.66 3.45 2.17
N THR A 165 21.93 3.01 3.39
CA THR A 165 22.58 1.73 3.70
C THR A 165 21.53 0.63 3.79
N SER A 166 21.74 -0.46 3.05
CA SER A 166 20.89 -1.66 3.11
C SER A 166 21.02 -2.36 4.47
N LEU A 167 19.89 -2.69 5.10
CA LEU A 167 19.83 -3.42 6.38
C LEU A 167 19.31 -4.84 6.22
N VAL A 168 18.20 -5.03 5.49
CA VAL A 168 17.53 -6.33 5.32
C VAL A 168 17.03 -6.49 3.89
N THR A 169 17.41 -7.58 3.24
CA THR A 169 16.95 -7.95 1.88
C THR A 169 16.19 -9.29 1.83
N GLY A 170 16.11 -10.00 2.96
CA GLY A 170 15.40 -11.26 3.10
C GLY A 170 15.24 -11.65 4.56
N ALA A 171 14.31 -12.57 4.84
CA ALA A 171 14.08 -13.13 6.16
C ALA A 171 13.84 -14.65 6.05
N ASN A 172 14.44 -15.43 6.93
CA ASN A 172 14.42 -16.91 6.93
C ASN A 172 14.74 -17.53 5.55
N GLY A 173 15.76 -16.98 4.85
CA GLY A 173 16.18 -17.47 3.53
C GLY A 173 15.25 -17.08 2.37
N VAL A 174 14.12 -16.41 2.63
CA VAL A 174 13.19 -15.94 1.60
C VAL A 174 13.41 -14.44 1.35
N PRO A 175 13.82 -14.04 0.12
CA PRO A 175 14.02 -12.64 -0.24
C PRO A 175 12.77 -11.79 -0.02
N LEU A 176 12.95 -10.52 0.34
CA LEU A 176 11.88 -9.52 0.27
C LEU A 176 11.61 -9.22 -1.21
N ARG A 177 10.34 -9.11 -1.60
CA ARG A 177 9.97 -8.75 -2.98
C ARG A 177 9.17 -7.48 -3.07
N PHE A 178 8.47 -7.11 -2.00
CA PHE A 178 7.63 -5.93 -2.00
C PHE A 178 7.51 -5.36 -0.57
N THR A 179 8.61 -4.82 -0.05
CA THR A 179 8.60 -4.07 1.23
C THR A 179 7.72 -2.84 1.08
N ASN A 180 6.81 -2.58 2.02
CA ASN A 180 5.89 -1.44 1.88
C ASN A 180 6.12 -0.40 2.95
N ASP A 181 5.76 -0.72 4.19
CA ASP A 181 5.70 0.25 5.27
C ASP A 181 6.45 -0.26 6.50
N LEU A 182 6.77 0.65 7.42
CA LEU A 182 7.44 0.32 8.67
C LEU A 182 7.02 1.22 9.83
N ASP A 183 7.26 0.76 11.05
CA ASP A 183 7.24 1.58 12.26
C ASP A 183 8.39 1.20 13.20
N ILE A 184 8.74 2.12 14.10
CA ILE A 184 9.90 1.98 15.01
C ILE A 184 9.43 2.16 16.44
N ASP A 185 9.75 1.21 17.32
CA ASP A 185 9.44 1.34 18.75
C ASP A 185 10.46 2.22 19.48
N ASP A 186 10.17 2.50 20.76
CA ASP A 186 11.04 3.35 21.58
C ASP A 186 12.41 2.71 21.83
N GLU A 187 12.56 1.40 21.66
CA GLU A 187 13.82 0.68 21.74
C GLU A 187 14.62 0.67 20.41
N GLY A 188 14.08 1.26 19.35
CA GLY A 188 14.69 1.30 18.01
C GLY A 188 14.50 0.01 17.21
N ILE A 189 13.62 -0.90 17.66
CA ILE A 189 13.24 -2.08 16.90
C ILE A 189 12.33 -1.66 15.75
N VAL A 190 12.62 -2.19 14.57
CA VAL A 190 11.87 -1.87 13.36
C VAL A 190 10.89 -2.99 13.04
N TYR A 191 9.63 -2.64 12.82
CA TYR A 191 8.57 -3.52 12.37
C TYR A 191 8.19 -3.12 10.95
N PHE A 192 8.17 -4.05 10.00
CA PHE A 192 7.91 -3.71 8.61
C PHE A 192 7.17 -4.83 7.87
N THR A 193 6.52 -4.47 6.77
CA THR A 193 5.74 -5.39 5.95
C THR A 193 6.50 -5.77 4.68
N ASP A 194 6.30 -7.02 4.24
CA ASP A 194 6.62 -7.49 2.90
C ASP A 194 5.31 -7.96 2.27
N SER A 195 4.77 -7.18 1.34
CA SER A 195 3.42 -7.38 0.77
C SER A 195 3.26 -8.67 -0.02
N SER A 196 4.37 -9.21 -0.53
CA SER A 196 4.40 -10.45 -1.31
C SER A 196 5.81 -11.02 -1.30
N SER A 197 5.93 -12.35 -1.26
CA SER A 197 7.20 -13.05 -1.52
C SER A 197 7.36 -13.48 -2.98
N LYS A 198 6.35 -13.25 -3.82
CA LYS A 198 6.32 -13.63 -5.25
C LYS A 198 6.36 -12.43 -6.19
N TYR A 199 5.50 -11.45 -5.96
CA TYR A 199 5.32 -10.31 -6.85
C TYR A 199 6.10 -9.10 -6.35
N GLN A 200 6.82 -8.43 -7.25
CA GLN A 200 7.37 -7.10 -7.00
C GLN A 200 6.32 -6.02 -7.26
N ARG A 201 6.57 -4.80 -6.79
CA ARG A 201 5.67 -3.66 -6.97
C ARG A 201 5.25 -3.40 -8.41
N ARG A 202 6.13 -3.52 -9.41
CA ARG A 202 5.77 -3.38 -10.83
C ARG A 202 4.61 -4.29 -11.27
N ASN A 203 4.41 -5.40 -10.55
CA ASN A 203 3.38 -6.41 -10.80
C ASN A 203 2.28 -6.38 -9.71
N PHE A 204 2.08 -5.25 -9.00
CA PHE A 204 1.10 -5.14 -7.92
C PHE A 204 -0.33 -5.49 -8.36
N LYS A 205 -0.69 -5.26 -9.63
CA LYS A 205 -2.00 -5.62 -10.18
C LYS A 205 -2.20 -7.14 -10.14
N GLN A 206 -1.16 -7.90 -10.48
CA GLN A 206 -1.17 -9.36 -10.40
C GLN A 206 -1.16 -9.87 -8.96
N LEU A 207 -0.55 -9.14 -8.02
CA LEU A 207 -0.70 -9.41 -6.60
C LEU A 207 -2.19 -9.28 -6.17
N ILE A 208 -2.87 -8.19 -6.54
CA ILE A 208 -4.31 -8.01 -6.27
C ILE A 208 -5.13 -9.18 -6.86
N PHE A 209 -4.88 -9.50 -8.13
CA PHE A 209 -5.62 -10.53 -8.85
C PHE A 209 -5.35 -11.95 -8.35
N SER A 210 -4.10 -12.26 -7.99
CA SER A 210 -3.76 -13.56 -7.42
C SER A 210 -4.32 -13.67 -6.00
N SER A 211 -4.31 -12.56 -5.25
CA SER A 211 -4.53 -12.55 -3.80
C SER A 211 -3.67 -13.61 -3.10
N GLU A 212 -2.47 -13.84 -3.60
CA GLU A 212 -1.55 -14.79 -2.98
C GLU A 212 -1.19 -14.34 -1.56
N ASN A 213 -0.88 -15.30 -0.69
CA ASN A 213 -0.76 -15.09 0.74
C ASN A 213 0.70 -15.09 1.21
N GLY A 214 1.68 -14.87 0.33
CA GLY A 214 3.09 -14.86 0.65
C GLY A 214 3.55 -13.64 1.44
N GLY A 215 2.64 -12.76 1.88
CA GLY A 215 2.94 -11.57 2.64
C GLY A 215 3.33 -11.86 4.10
N ARG A 216 4.15 -10.98 4.67
CA ARG A 216 4.77 -11.15 6.00
C ARG A 216 4.79 -9.84 6.79
N LEU A 217 4.69 -9.97 8.11
CA LEU A 217 5.08 -8.94 9.07
C LEU A 217 6.39 -9.36 9.73
N ILE A 218 7.39 -8.47 9.71
CA ILE A 218 8.76 -8.80 10.10
C ILE A 218 9.24 -7.78 11.14
N LYS A 219 9.93 -8.27 12.15
CA LYS A 219 10.68 -7.49 13.14
C LYS A 219 12.16 -7.53 12.78
N TYR A 220 12.86 -6.41 12.89
CA TYR A 220 14.30 -6.28 12.76
C TYR A 220 14.87 -5.58 13.99
N ASN A 221 15.92 -6.16 14.57
CA ASN A 221 16.65 -5.56 15.67
C ASN A 221 17.97 -4.97 15.14
N PRO A 222 18.14 -3.63 15.10
CA PRO A 222 19.37 -3.02 14.61
C PRO A 222 20.63 -3.35 15.42
N HIS A 223 20.48 -3.72 16.70
CA HIS A 223 21.59 -4.06 17.59
C HIS A 223 22.15 -5.45 17.28
N THR A 224 21.28 -6.46 17.16
CA THR A 224 21.68 -7.84 16.85
C THR A 224 21.78 -8.11 15.35
N LYS A 225 21.21 -7.23 14.53
CA LYS A 225 21.00 -7.37 13.08
C LYS A 225 20.15 -8.58 12.70
N GLU A 226 19.35 -9.09 13.63
CA GLU A 226 18.49 -10.25 13.40
C GLU A 226 17.11 -9.84 12.90
N THR A 227 16.52 -10.72 12.09
CA THR A 227 15.13 -10.61 11.66
C THR A 227 14.28 -11.71 12.27
N THR A 228 13.04 -11.40 12.63
CA THR A 228 12.06 -12.35 13.15
C THR A 228 10.75 -12.16 12.42
N ILE A 229 10.23 -13.22 11.81
CA ILE A 229 8.91 -13.17 11.16
C ILE A 229 7.84 -13.30 12.25
N LEU A 230 7.00 -12.28 12.39
CA LEU A 230 5.93 -12.23 13.40
C LEU A 230 4.63 -12.84 12.87
N MET A 231 4.31 -12.60 11.60
CA MET A 231 3.14 -13.14 10.92
C MET A 231 3.50 -13.54 9.50
N THR A 232 2.92 -14.65 9.03
CA THR A 232 3.01 -15.17 7.67
C THR A 232 1.61 -15.35 7.10
N ASN A 233 1.52 -15.77 5.83
CA ASN A 233 0.26 -16.12 5.18
C ASN A 233 -0.70 -14.91 5.04
N LEU A 234 -0.16 -13.69 5.03
CA LEU A 234 -0.95 -12.46 4.89
C LEU A 234 -1.22 -12.16 3.42
N GLN A 235 -2.45 -11.75 3.10
CA GLN A 235 -2.82 -11.38 1.75
C GLN A 235 -2.68 -9.87 1.52
N PHE A 236 -1.54 -9.49 0.95
CA PHE A 236 -1.16 -8.10 0.66
C PHE A 236 -1.09 -7.23 1.93
N PRO A 237 -0.23 -7.55 2.91
CA PRO A 237 0.02 -6.66 4.03
C PRO A 237 0.72 -5.39 3.56
N ASN A 238 0.20 -4.23 3.95
CA ASN A 238 0.61 -2.94 3.40
C ASN A 238 1.16 -2.04 4.50
N GLY A 239 0.31 -1.26 5.17
CA GLY A 239 0.69 -0.45 6.32
C GLY A 239 0.94 -1.21 7.61
N VAL A 240 1.80 -0.67 8.47
CA VAL A 240 1.98 -1.08 9.87
C VAL A 240 2.19 0.12 10.78
N SER A 241 1.59 0.11 11.96
CA SER A 241 1.87 1.12 13.00
C SER A 241 1.72 0.58 14.41
N LEU A 242 2.58 1.04 15.31
CA LEU A 242 2.58 0.70 16.72
C LEU A 242 1.45 1.41 17.47
N SER A 243 0.90 0.74 18.48
CA SER A 243 0.05 1.43 19.46
C SER A 243 0.87 2.47 20.22
N LYS A 244 0.20 3.51 20.70
CA LYS A 244 0.86 4.62 21.44
C LYS A 244 1.64 4.15 22.67
N ASP A 245 1.20 3.08 23.32
CA ASP A 245 1.83 2.49 24.51
C ASP A 245 2.82 1.35 24.18
N GLY A 246 3.02 1.04 22.89
CA GLY A 246 3.89 -0.03 22.41
C GLY A 246 3.50 -1.44 22.89
N THR A 247 2.26 -1.66 23.31
CA THR A 247 1.78 -2.98 23.76
C THR A 247 1.35 -3.88 22.60
N PHE A 248 0.98 -3.29 21.47
CA PHE A 248 0.65 -4.01 20.23
C PHE A 248 1.03 -3.18 19.00
N LEU A 249 0.95 -3.79 17.82
CA LEU A 249 0.94 -3.08 16.54
C LEU A 249 -0.31 -3.46 15.75
N VAL A 250 -0.67 -2.61 14.80
CA VAL A 250 -1.73 -2.85 13.83
C VAL A 250 -1.12 -2.96 12.43
N CYS A 251 -1.50 -4.01 11.71
CA CYS A 251 -1.06 -4.29 10.35
C CYS A 251 -2.28 -4.33 9.42
N CYS A 252 -2.18 -3.66 8.27
CA CYS A 252 -3.19 -3.71 7.22
C CYS A 252 -3.12 -5.06 6.49
N GLU A 253 -4.27 -5.68 6.20
CA GLU A 253 -4.37 -6.82 5.28
C GLU A 253 -5.25 -6.42 4.09
N GLY A 254 -4.61 -6.19 2.95
CA GLY A 254 -5.17 -5.55 1.78
C GLY A 254 -6.33 -6.33 1.16
N CYS A 255 -6.10 -7.57 0.72
CA CYS A 255 -7.11 -8.30 -0.06
C CYS A 255 -8.41 -8.59 0.72
N PRO A 256 -8.37 -9.03 2.00
CA PRO A 256 -9.58 -9.20 2.81
C PRO A 256 -10.18 -7.87 3.27
N GLY A 257 -9.45 -6.76 3.19
CA GLY A 257 -9.85 -5.42 3.62
C GLY A 257 -10.10 -5.35 5.13
N ARG A 258 -9.09 -5.67 5.93
CA ARG A 258 -9.17 -5.64 7.40
C ARG A 258 -7.87 -5.16 8.04
N LEU A 259 -7.94 -4.81 9.31
CA LEU A 259 -6.78 -4.55 10.17
C LEU A 259 -6.59 -5.73 11.11
N LEU A 260 -5.34 -6.10 11.35
CA LEU A 260 -4.93 -7.14 12.29
C LEU A 260 -4.14 -6.50 13.43
N ARG A 261 -4.43 -6.89 14.67
CA ARG A 261 -3.65 -6.50 15.85
C ARG A 261 -2.70 -7.63 16.22
N TYR A 262 -1.43 -7.33 16.39
CA TYR A 262 -0.42 -8.26 16.91
C TYR A 262 0.07 -7.78 18.27
N TRP A 263 -0.07 -8.62 19.30
CA TRP A 263 0.31 -8.28 20.67
C TRP A 263 1.83 -8.42 20.86
N LEU A 264 2.47 -7.33 21.28
CA LEU A 264 3.92 -7.29 21.55
C LEU A 264 4.24 -7.56 23.02
N LYS A 265 3.34 -7.16 23.92
CA LYS A 265 3.50 -7.25 25.39
C LYS A 265 2.24 -7.87 26.03
N GLY A 266 2.37 -8.27 27.30
CA GLY A 266 1.27 -8.84 28.08
C GLY A 266 1.01 -10.32 27.83
N GLU A 267 -0.05 -10.87 28.43
CA GLU A 267 -0.38 -12.31 28.39
C GLU A 267 -0.65 -12.85 26.97
N LYS A 268 -1.07 -11.97 26.06
CA LYS A 268 -1.34 -12.30 24.65
C LYS A 268 -0.10 -12.13 23.75
N ALA A 269 1.06 -11.76 24.28
CA ALA A 269 2.24 -11.48 23.47
C ALA A 269 2.56 -12.63 22.48
N GLY A 270 2.83 -12.27 21.23
CA GLY A 270 3.08 -13.23 20.15
C GLY A 270 1.84 -13.72 19.40
N THR A 271 0.63 -13.37 19.88
CA THR A 271 -0.63 -13.69 19.21
C THR A 271 -1.19 -12.52 18.41
N TRP A 272 -2.15 -12.80 17.53
CA TRP A 272 -2.84 -11.78 16.74
C TRP A 272 -4.34 -12.05 16.65
N GLU A 273 -5.11 -11.00 16.38
CA GLU A 273 -6.55 -11.07 16.15
C GLU A 273 -7.01 -9.98 15.16
N VAL A 274 -8.23 -10.14 14.61
CA VAL A 274 -8.83 -9.09 13.78
C VAL A 274 -9.11 -7.87 14.64
N PHE A 275 -8.56 -6.72 14.24
CA PHE A 275 -8.73 -5.44 14.92
C PHE A 275 -9.96 -4.70 14.42
N ALA A 276 -10.14 -4.62 13.09
CA ALA A 276 -11.30 -3.99 12.47
C ALA A 276 -11.54 -4.51 11.04
N ILE A 277 -12.80 -4.60 10.61
CA ILE A 277 -13.17 -4.80 9.21
C ILE A 277 -13.33 -3.43 8.54
N LEU A 278 -12.72 -3.26 7.37
CA LEU A 278 -12.67 -1.96 6.69
C LEU A 278 -13.71 -1.85 5.57
N PRO A 279 -14.18 -0.62 5.26
CA PRO A 279 -15.09 -0.37 4.13
C PRO A 279 -14.42 -0.56 2.76
N GLY A 280 -13.11 -0.80 2.72
CA GLY A 280 -12.32 -0.85 1.50
C GLY A 280 -10.96 -1.51 1.67
N PHE A 281 -10.09 -1.28 0.68
CA PHE A 281 -8.74 -1.85 0.62
C PHE A 281 -7.72 -0.90 1.26
N PRO A 282 -7.12 -1.26 2.42
CA PRO A 282 -6.19 -0.39 3.12
C PRO A 282 -4.83 -0.28 2.42
N ASP A 283 -4.18 0.85 2.66
CA ASP A 283 -2.79 1.14 2.30
C ASP A 283 -2.01 1.38 3.61
N ASN A 284 -1.41 2.55 3.84
CA ASN A 284 -0.72 2.86 5.11
C ASN A 284 -1.68 3.18 6.27
N ILE A 285 -1.18 2.97 7.48
CA ILE A 285 -1.85 3.24 8.76
C ILE A 285 -0.93 4.03 9.67
N ARG A 286 -1.41 5.09 10.32
CA ARG A 286 -0.61 5.90 11.25
C ARG A 286 -1.34 6.10 12.56
N THR A 287 -0.64 5.85 13.66
CA THR A 287 -1.10 6.20 14.99
C THR A 287 -0.87 7.69 15.23
N ASN A 288 -1.92 8.42 15.62
CA ASN A 288 -1.81 9.83 15.96
C ASN A 288 -1.38 10.01 17.43
N LYS A 289 -1.21 11.28 17.84
CA LYS A 289 -0.83 11.64 19.21
C LYS A 289 -1.80 11.16 20.30
N ASP A 290 -3.06 10.91 19.94
CA ASP A 290 -4.11 10.46 20.86
C ASP A 290 -4.16 8.93 20.99
N GLY A 291 -3.39 8.21 20.17
CA GLY A 291 -3.37 6.75 20.10
C GLY A 291 -4.41 6.15 19.16
N GLU A 292 -5.10 6.99 18.40
CA GLU A 292 -6.07 6.60 17.37
C GLU A 292 -5.33 6.32 16.05
N PHE A 293 -5.90 5.47 15.21
CA PHE A 293 -5.28 5.02 13.98
C PHE A 293 -5.98 5.64 12.77
N TRP A 294 -5.27 6.45 11.99
CA TRP A 294 -5.70 6.84 10.66
C TRP A 294 -5.27 5.80 9.64
N VAL A 295 -6.18 5.45 8.73
CA VAL A 295 -5.96 4.44 7.71
C VAL A 295 -6.29 5.04 6.35
N ALA A 296 -5.32 5.01 5.44
CA ALA A 296 -5.55 5.30 4.04
C ALA A 296 -6.27 4.13 3.38
N ILE A 297 -7.36 4.39 2.67
CA ILE A 297 -8.13 3.39 1.95
C ILE A 297 -8.23 3.82 0.49
N ASN A 298 -7.58 3.05 -0.38
CA ASN A 298 -7.44 3.38 -1.79
C ASN A 298 -8.79 3.41 -2.53
N SER A 299 -9.73 2.53 -2.14
CA SER A 299 -11.10 2.51 -2.68
C SER A 299 -12.02 1.68 -1.80
N ARG A 300 -13.33 1.88 -1.93
CA ARG A 300 -14.31 1.00 -1.29
C ARG A 300 -14.31 -0.38 -1.89
N ARG A 301 -14.69 -1.33 -1.03
CA ARG A 301 -14.98 -2.69 -1.41
C ARG A 301 -16.18 -2.70 -2.34
N SER A 302 -16.04 -3.37 -3.47
CA SER A 302 -17.14 -3.66 -4.39
C SER A 302 -17.67 -5.07 -4.17
N MET A 303 -18.95 -5.30 -4.46
CA MET A 303 -19.51 -6.66 -4.49
C MET A 303 -18.78 -7.54 -5.50
N TYR A 304 -18.33 -6.96 -6.61
CA TYR A 304 -17.52 -7.64 -7.61
C TYR A 304 -16.22 -8.19 -6.98
N ALA A 305 -15.44 -7.35 -6.30
CA ALA A 305 -14.23 -7.79 -5.62
C ALA A 305 -14.53 -8.82 -4.50
N HIS A 306 -15.65 -8.66 -3.78
CA HIS A 306 -16.06 -9.60 -2.74
C HIS A 306 -16.33 -11.00 -3.28
N ILE A 307 -17.17 -11.13 -4.30
CA ILE A 307 -17.50 -12.41 -4.96
C ILE A 307 -16.24 -13.04 -5.55
N LEU A 308 -15.39 -12.25 -6.21
CA LEU A 308 -14.15 -12.78 -6.79
C LEU A 308 -13.10 -13.17 -5.74
N GLY A 309 -13.13 -12.56 -4.56
CA GLY A 309 -12.35 -12.99 -3.39
C GLY A 309 -12.73 -14.39 -2.92
N LEU A 310 -14.04 -14.66 -2.82
CA LEU A 310 -14.60 -15.94 -2.39
C LEU A 310 -14.42 -17.08 -3.41
N HIS A 311 -14.40 -16.74 -4.71
CA HIS A 311 -14.42 -17.72 -5.80
C HIS A 311 -13.20 -17.58 -6.73
N PRO A 312 -12.01 -18.08 -6.34
CA PRO A 312 -10.78 -17.93 -7.12
C PRO A 312 -10.86 -18.51 -8.54
N LYS A 313 -11.59 -19.62 -8.75
CA LYS A 313 -11.80 -20.20 -10.08
C LYS A 313 -12.55 -19.25 -11.02
N VAL A 314 -13.59 -18.57 -10.50
CA VAL A 314 -14.35 -17.56 -11.25
C VAL A 314 -13.47 -16.35 -11.54
N ARG A 315 -12.70 -15.89 -10.54
CA ARG A 315 -11.72 -14.80 -10.73
C ARG A 315 -10.70 -15.13 -11.83
N LYS A 316 -10.10 -16.33 -11.80
CA LYS A 316 -9.15 -16.79 -12.82
C LYS A 316 -9.79 -16.85 -14.21
N PHE A 317 -11.03 -17.32 -14.32
CA PHE A 317 -11.78 -17.31 -15.58
C PHE A 317 -11.99 -15.90 -16.13
N ILE A 318 -12.47 -14.96 -15.30
CA ILE A 318 -12.71 -13.58 -15.72
C ILE A 318 -11.42 -12.90 -16.17
N LEU A 319 -10.30 -13.17 -15.51
CA LEU A 319 -8.99 -12.62 -15.88
C LEU A 319 -8.48 -13.12 -17.23
N LYS A 320 -8.94 -14.29 -17.71
CA LYS A 320 -8.64 -14.82 -19.05
C LYS A 320 -9.44 -14.20 -20.18
N LEU A 321 -10.51 -13.47 -19.87
CA LEU A 321 -11.27 -12.75 -20.88
C LEU A 321 -10.40 -11.65 -21.51
N PRO A 322 -10.65 -11.24 -22.77
CA PRO A 322 -9.94 -10.15 -23.45
C PRO A 322 -10.33 -8.77 -22.90
N ILE A 323 -10.24 -8.60 -21.58
CA ILE A 323 -10.52 -7.36 -20.86
C ILE A 323 -9.19 -6.88 -20.30
N SER A 324 -8.78 -5.69 -20.72
CA SER A 324 -7.50 -5.12 -20.30
C SER A 324 -7.34 -5.06 -18.77
N THR A 325 -6.10 -5.24 -18.30
CA THR A 325 -5.73 -5.13 -16.89
C THR A 325 -6.23 -3.84 -16.24
N LYS A 326 -6.24 -2.72 -16.97
CA LYS A 326 -6.76 -1.43 -16.48
C LYS A 326 -8.25 -1.50 -16.15
N VAL A 327 -9.05 -2.10 -17.03
CA VAL A 327 -10.49 -2.26 -16.82
C VAL A 327 -10.76 -3.25 -15.68
N GLN A 328 -10.02 -4.35 -15.60
CA GLN A 328 -10.13 -5.31 -14.49
C GLN A 328 -9.87 -4.66 -13.13
N VAL A 329 -8.82 -3.84 -13.00
CA VAL A 329 -8.55 -3.06 -11.78
C VAL A 329 -9.69 -2.09 -11.50
N LEU A 330 -10.21 -1.40 -12.52
CA LEU A 330 -11.29 -0.44 -12.35
C LEU A 330 -12.58 -1.12 -11.84
N LEU A 331 -12.94 -2.29 -12.37
CA LEU A 331 -14.07 -3.08 -11.88
C LEU A 331 -13.85 -3.55 -10.43
N HIS A 332 -12.62 -3.95 -10.10
CA HIS A 332 -12.26 -4.35 -8.73
C HIS A 332 -12.53 -3.24 -7.71
N VAL A 333 -12.15 -2.00 -8.03
CA VAL A 333 -12.31 -0.82 -7.16
C VAL A 333 -13.67 -0.12 -7.27
N GLY A 334 -14.66 -0.74 -7.94
CA GLY A 334 -16.03 -0.20 -8.02
C GLY A 334 -16.26 0.84 -9.11
N GLY A 335 -15.46 0.82 -10.19
CA GLY A 335 -15.70 1.58 -11.42
C GLY A 335 -15.02 2.94 -11.51
N LYS A 336 -14.55 3.50 -10.38
CA LYS A 336 -13.82 4.78 -10.34
C LYS A 336 -12.89 4.84 -9.12
N LEU A 337 -11.77 5.54 -9.28
CA LEU A 337 -10.88 5.86 -8.17
C LEU A 337 -11.55 6.89 -7.25
N HIS A 338 -11.57 6.60 -5.96
CA HIS A 338 -12.11 7.47 -4.92
C HIS A 338 -11.41 7.13 -3.61
N ALA A 339 -10.75 8.13 -3.01
CA ALA A 339 -10.02 7.92 -1.77
C ALA A 339 -10.95 7.99 -0.56
N GLN A 340 -10.58 7.25 0.49
CA GLN A 340 -11.15 7.41 1.81
C GLN A 340 -10.04 7.38 2.85
N VAL A 341 -10.27 8.09 3.94
CA VAL A 341 -9.39 8.13 5.10
C VAL A 341 -10.24 7.87 6.32
N VAL A 342 -9.88 6.86 7.12
CA VAL A 342 -10.74 6.38 8.22
C VAL A 342 -9.95 6.36 9.52
N LYS A 343 -10.58 6.85 10.60
CA LYS A 343 -10.03 6.87 11.95
C LYS A 343 -10.62 5.74 12.80
N TYR A 344 -9.77 5.01 13.51
CA TYR A 344 -10.17 3.98 14.47
C TYR A 344 -9.62 4.27 15.88
N SER A 345 -10.37 3.88 16.91
CA SER A 345 -9.91 3.94 18.30
C SER A 345 -8.86 2.86 18.59
N PRO A 346 -8.15 2.92 19.74
CA PRO A 346 -7.25 1.85 20.20
C PRO A 346 -7.91 0.47 20.35
N GLU A 347 -9.24 0.42 20.44
CA GLU A 347 -10.03 -0.80 20.55
C GLU A 347 -10.59 -1.28 19.20
N GLY A 348 -10.26 -0.60 18.09
CA GLY A 348 -10.73 -0.96 16.75
C GLY A 348 -12.13 -0.44 16.41
N LYS A 349 -12.65 0.54 17.15
CA LYS A 349 -13.94 1.16 16.84
C LYS A 349 -13.78 2.25 15.79
N LEU A 350 -14.63 2.25 14.77
CA LEU A 350 -14.65 3.30 13.76
C LEU A 350 -15.10 4.63 14.39
N LEU A 351 -14.27 5.66 14.29
CA LEU A 351 -14.51 6.98 14.86
C LEU A 351 -14.92 8.01 13.81
N ARG A 352 -14.26 7.99 12.64
CA ARG A 352 -14.47 8.99 11.58
C ARG A 352 -14.17 8.40 10.21
N ILE A 353 -14.94 8.80 9.20
CA ILE A 353 -14.67 8.53 7.78
C ILE A 353 -14.64 9.88 7.07
N LEU A 354 -13.64 10.09 6.24
CA LEU A 354 -13.53 11.18 5.28
C LEU A 354 -13.44 10.58 3.88
N GLU A 355 -14.22 11.08 2.93
CA GLU A 355 -14.22 10.57 1.55
C GLU A 355 -14.11 11.69 0.52
N ASP A 356 -13.57 11.35 -0.64
CA ASP A 356 -13.88 12.01 -1.90
C ASP A 356 -14.53 10.98 -2.82
N SER A 357 -15.83 10.73 -2.59
CA SER A 357 -16.55 9.65 -3.27
C SER A 357 -16.70 9.89 -4.78
N GLU A 358 -16.48 11.12 -5.26
CA GLU A 358 -16.49 11.48 -6.67
C GLU A 358 -15.09 11.41 -7.31
N GLY A 359 -14.03 11.41 -6.51
CA GLY A 359 -12.65 11.47 -6.97
C GLY A 359 -12.34 12.78 -7.68
N LYS A 360 -12.82 13.92 -7.16
CA LYS A 360 -12.59 15.24 -7.77
C LYS A 360 -11.21 15.81 -7.42
N VAL A 361 -10.83 15.70 -6.16
CA VAL A 361 -9.60 16.25 -5.58
C VAL A 361 -8.68 15.11 -5.15
N VAL A 362 -9.10 14.30 -4.17
CA VAL A 362 -8.30 13.20 -3.63
C VAL A 362 -8.75 11.89 -4.29
N LYS A 363 -8.17 11.60 -5.47
CA LYS A 363 -8.56 10.43 -6.28
C LYS A 363 -8.06 9.10 -5.73
N ALA A 364 -6.88 9.12 -5.12
CA ALA A 364 -6.24 7.94 -4.53
C ALA A 364 -5.37 8.41 -3.37
N VAL A 365 -5.41 7.67 -2.27
CA VAL A 365 -4.61 7.92 -1.07
C VAL A 365 -3.89 6.64 -0.69
N SER A 366 -2.60 6.76 -0.42
CA SER A 366 -1.76 5.68 0.10
C SER A 366 -1.35 5.92 1.54
N GLU A 367 -1.42 7.17 2.00
CA GLU A 367 -0.91 7.59 3.31
C GLU A 367 -1.80 8.68 3.91
N VAL A 368 -1.85 8.69 5.24
CA VAL A 368 -2.47 9.75 6.04
C VAL A 368 -1.65 9.96 7.29
N ASP A 369 -0.99 11.10 7.39
CA ASP A 369 -0.28 11.51 8.61
C ASP A 369 -0.98 12.73 9.25
N GLU A 370 -1.34 12.61 10.53
CA GLU A 370 -2.00 13.69 11.28
C GLU A 370 -0.93 14.55 11.96
N ARG A 371 -0.84 15.83 11.56
CA ARG A 371 0.11 16.77 12.14
C ARG A 371 -0.44 18.18 12.18
N ASP A 372 -0.30 18.82 13.34
CA ASP A 372 -0.67 20.23 13.56
C ASP A 372 -2.10 20.58 13.12
N GLY A 373 -3.06 19.71 13.42
CA GLY A 373 -4.47 19.89 13.06
C GLY A 373 -4.76 19.67 11.57
N LYS A 374 -3.84 19.08 10.82
CA LYS A 374 -4.00 18.78 9.40
C LYS A 374 -3.74 17.29 9.12
N LEU A 375 -4.40 16.77 8.10
CA LEU A 375 -4.09 15.47 7.51
C LEU A 375 -3.26 15.67 6.25
N TRP A 376 -2.05 15.14 6.24
CA TRP A 376 -1.16 15.10 5.09
C TRP A 376 -1.37 13.79 4.33
N LEU A 377 -1.89 13.90 3.10
CA LEU A 377 -2.34 12.76 2.30
C LEU A 377 -1.36 12.52 1.15
N GLY A 378 -0.63 11.41 1.25
CA GLY A 378 0.25 10.89 0.21
C GLY A 378 -0.49 9.98 -0.77
N SER A 379 0.06 9.82 -1.98
CA SER A 379 -0.45 8.94 -3.02
C SER A 379 0.65 8.46 -3.93
N VAL A 380 0.73 7.15 -4.17
CA VAL A 380 1.62 6.59 -5.20
C VAL A 380 1.28 7.02 -6.62
N LEU A 381 0.06 7.51 -6.85
CA LEU A 381 -0.47 7.80 -8.19
C LEU A 381 -0.53 9.30 -8.52
N MET A 382 -0.63 10.17 -7.51
CA MET A 382 -0.84 11.59 -7.71
C MET A 382 0.49 12.35 -7.78
N PRO A 383 0.62 13.38 -8.63
CA PRO A 383 1.80 14.24 -8.68
C PRO A 383 1.67 15.42 -7.71
N PHE A 384 1.13 15.21 -6.51
CA PHE A 384 0.89 16.24 -5.50
C PHE A 384 0.68 15.62 -4.12
N ILE A 385 0.67 16.46 -3.09
CA ILE A 385 0.25 16.11 -1.72
C ILE A 385 -1.07 16.83 -1.45
N ALA A 386 -2.08 16.13 -0.94
CA ALA A 386 -3.32 16.77 -0.50
C ALA A 386 -3.27 17.02 1.00
N VAL A 387 -3.73 18.20 1.44
CA VAL A 387 -3.75 18.57 2.86
C VAL A 387 -5.17 18.95 3.26
N TYR A 388 -5.74 18.22 4.21
CA TYR A 388 -7.06 18.48 4.75
C TYR A 388 -6.95 19.11 6.14
N ASP A 389 -7.62 20.25 6.37
CA ASP A 389 -7.68 20.87 7.69
C ASP A 389 -8.74 20.18 8.55
N LEU A 390 -8.38 19.82 9.79
CA LEU A 390 -9.31 19.19 10.72
C LEU A 390 -10.14 20.20 11.50
N ASN A 391 -9.79 21.49 11.46
CA ASN A 391 -10.43 22.56 12.23
C ASN A 391 -11.58 23.26 11.49
#